data_AF-A0A1B6QAL0-F1
#
_entry.id   AF-A0A1B6QAL0-F1
#
_cell.length_a   1.000
_cell.length_b   1.000
_cell.length_c   1.000
_cell.angle_alpha   90.00
_cell.angle_beta   90.00
_cell.angle_gamma   90.00
#
_symmetry.space_group_name_H-M   'P 1'
#
loop_
_entity.id
_entity.type
_entity.pdbx_description
1 polymer ?
#
loop_
_entity_poly.entity_id
_entity_poly.type
_entity_poly.pdbx_seq_one_letter_code
_entity_poly.pdbx_strand_id
1 'polypeptide(L)'
;MVFQSSTYGKVLVLDGVIQVTERDECAYQEMITHLPLCSIKDPKKVLVIGGGDGGVLREVSRHSSVEQIDICEIDKMVVDVSKQFFPHLAVGFEDPRVSLHIGDGVAFLKNAPEGTYDAVIVDSSDPIGPAQELFEKPFFQSVARALRPGGVVCTQAESIWLHMHIIEDIVVNCRQVFKGSVNYAWTTVPTYPSGVIGFMLCSTEGPAVDFQHPVFNIEEDEHSTKAKGPLKFYNSEIHTASFCLPSFAKRVIESKAN
;
A
#
# COMPACT_ATOMS: atom_id res chain seq x y z
N MET A 1 -17.22 10.54 -6.77
CA MET A 1 -18.23 10.12 -7.78
C MET A 1 -18.11 8.61 -7.99
N VAL A 2 -19.24 7.92 -8.15
CA VAL A 2 -19.28 6.50 -8.53
C VAL A 2 -20.12 6.36 -9.80
N PHE A 3 -19.63 5.61 -10.80
CA PHE A 3 -20.40 5.33 -12.01
C PHE A 3 -20.10 3.93 -12.57
N GLN A 4 -21.02 3.41 -13.38
CA GLN A 4 -20.84 2.17 -14.13
C GLN A 4 -20.20 2.48 -15.49
N SER A 5 -19.00 1.96 -15.73
CA SER A 5 -18.35 2.05 -17.04
C SER A 5 -18.85 0.95 -17.99
N SER A 6 -18.60 1.13 -19.29
CA SER A 6 -19.00 0.15 -20.31
C SER A 6 -18.24 -1.18 -20.23
N THR A 7 -16.97 -1.17 -19.82
CA THR A 7 -16.08 -2.35 -19.93
C THR A 7 -15.12 -2.55 -18.75
N TYR A 8 -15.12 -1.68 -17.74
CA TYR A 8 -14.25 -1.76 -16.55
C TYR A 8 -15.03 -1.96 -15.24
N GLY A 9 -16.34 -2.22 -15.33
CA GLY A 9 -17.21 -2.34 -14.16
C GLY A 9 -17.50 -0.99 -13.52
N LYS A 10 -17.78 -0.98 -12.22
CA LYS A 10 -17.93 0.25 -11.46
C LYS A 10 -16.59 0.94 -11.26
N VAL A 11 -16.64 2.27 -11.21
CA VAL A 11 -15.47 3.14 -11.10
C VAL A 11 -15.70 4.14 -9.97
N LEU A 12 -14.72 4.26 -9.07
CA LEU A 12 -14.65 5.31 -8.06
C LEU A 12 -13.72 6.41 -8.56
N VAL A 13 -14.17 7.66 -8.47
CA VAL A 13 -13.40 8.85 -8.83
C VAL A 13 -13.45 9.84 -7.69
N LEU A 14 -12.29 10.34 -7.26
CA LEU A 14 -12.13 11.43 -6.29
C LEU A 14 -11.41 12.58 -6.97
N ASP A 15 -11.95 13.79 -6.85
CA ASP A 15 -11.39 15.02 -7.43
C ASP A 15 -10.99 14.94 -8.92
N GLY A 16 -11.73 14.12 -9.68
CA GLY A 16 -11.48 13.91 -11.11
C GLY A 16 -10.46 12.82 -11.45
N VAL A 17 -9.85 12.19 -10.45
CA VAL A 17 -8.87 11.10 -10.59
C VAL A 17 -9.53 9.76 -10.30
N ILE A 18 -9.33 8.79 -11.20
CA ILE A 18 -9.79 7.40 -11.00
C ILE A 18 -9.01 6.79 -9.83
N GLN A 19 -9.74 6.36 -8.80
CA GLN A 19 -9.15 5.69 -7.64
C GLN A 19 -9.18 4.17 -7.79
N VAL A 20 -10.27 3.60 -8.32
CA VAL A 20 -10.38 2.15 -8.50
C VAL A 20 -11.38 1.81 -9.59
N THR A 21 -11.11 0.70 -10.29
CA THR A 21 -12.11 0.02 -11.14
C THR A 21 -12.20 -1.45 -10.78
N GLU A 22 -13.41 -2.03 -10.86
CA GLU A 22 -13.61 -3.45 -10.52
C GLU A 22 -12.78 -4.41 -11.39
N ARG A 23 -12.35 -3.97 -12.58
CA ARG A 23 -11.65 -4.83 -13.54
C ARG A 23 -10.16 -5.02 -13.24
N ASP A 24 -9.48 -3.99 -12.74
CA ASP A 24 -8.04 -3.99 -12.54
C ASP A 24 -7.58 -3.68 -11.10
N GLU A 25 -8.52 -3.50 -10.16
CA GLU A 25 -8.24 -3.31 -8.73
C GLU A 25 -7.25 -4.31 -8.15
N CYS A 26 -7.31 -5.57 -8.61
CA CYS A 26 -6.51 -6.64 -8.05
C CYS A 26 -5.02 -6.39 -8.26
N ALA A 27 -4.62 -5.73 -9.34
CA ALA A 27 -3.21 -5.42 -9.58
C ALA A 27 -2.66 -4.43 -8.55
N TYR A 28 -3.45 -3.43 -8.16
CA TYR A 28 -3.03 -2.46 -7.14
C TYR A 28 -3.14 -3.06 -5.74
N GLN A 29 -4.30 -3.59 -5.38
CA GLN A 29 -4.62 -4.05 -4.03
C GLN A 29 -3.72 -5.20 -3.59
N GLU A 30 -3.51 -6.19 -4.47
CA GLU A 30 -2.63 -7.32 -4.18
C GLU A 30 -1.17 -6.86 -4.08
N MET A 31 -0.70 -5.97 -4.96
CA MET A 31 0.70 -5.53 -4.93
C MET A 31 1.01 -4.65 -3.72
N ILE A 32 0.22 -3.61 -3.45
CA ILE A 32 0.50 -2.70 -2.33
C ILE A 32 0.45 -3.42 -0.97
N THR A 33 -0.33 -4.51 -0.89
CA THR A 33 -0.50 -5.31 0.33
C THR A 33 0.53 -6.42 0.46
N HIS A 34 0.72 -7.25 -0.58
CA HIS A 34 1.55 -8.44 -0.47
C HIS A 34 3.03 -8.15 -0.64
N LEU A 35 3.40 -7.06 -1.31
CA LEU A 35 4.81 -6.62 -1.34
C LEU A 35 5.38 -6.45 0.09
N PRO A 36 4.82 -5.60 0.98
CA PRO A 36 5.37 -5.46 2.33
C PRO A 36 5.13 -6.70 3.20
N LEU A 37 3.92 -7.28 3.17
CA LEU A 37 3.54 -8.32 4.13
C LEU A 37 4.22 -9.68 3.85
N CYS A 38 4.54 -9.98 2.59
CA CYS A 38 5.30 -11.19 2.27
C CYS A 38 6.81 -11.03 2.49
N SER A 39 7.31 -9.81 2.71
CA SER A 39 8.74 -9.54 3.01
C SER A 39 9.09 -9.64 4.50
N ILE A 40 8.10 -9.81 5.38
CA ILE A 40 8.30 -10.00 6.82
C ILE A 40 7.63 -11.29 7.31
N LYS A 41 8.15 -11.85 8.40
CA LYS A 41 7.59 -13.05 9.03
C LYS A 41 6.46 -12.66 9.99
N ASP A 42 5.36 -13.41 9.92
CA ASP A 42 4.25 -13.39 10.86
C ASP A 42 3.78 -11.98 11.28
N PRO A 43 3.41 -11.08 10.34
CA PRO A 43 2.87 -9.77 10.70
C PRO A 43 1.57 -9.92 11.51
N LYS A 44 1.48 -9.25 12.66
CA LYS A 44 0.32 -9.34 13.58
C LYS A 44 -0.51 -8.07 13.57
N LYS A 45 0.11 -6.90 13.58
CA LYS A 45 -0.58 -5.61 13.64
C LYS A 45 -0.21 -4.74 12.45
N VAL A 46 -1.21 -4.48 11.61
CA VAL A 46 -1.07 -3.72 10.37
C VAL A 46 -1.90 -2.44 10.45
N LEU A 47 -1.32 -1.33 9.99
CA LEU A 47 -2.03 -0.07 9.80
C LEU A 47 -2.23 0.19 8.31
N VAL A 48 -3.45 0.59 7.92
CA VAL A 48 -3.78 1.10 6.60
C VAL A 48 -4.16 2.58 6.74
N ILE A 49 -3.46 3.47 6.04
CA ILE A 49 -3.82 4.88 5.93
C ILE A 49 -4.47 5.09 4.56
N GLY A 50 -5.66 5.69 4.54
CA GLY A 50 -6.53 5.71 3.37
C GLY A 50 -7.24 4.37 3.17
N GLY A 51 -7.34 3.90 1.93
CA GLY A 51 -7.97 2.60 1.62
C GLY A 51 -9.48 2.54 1.86
N GLY A 52 -10.17 3.68 1.72
CA GLY A 52 -11.61 3.79 1.93
C GLY A 52 -12.50 2.87 1.08
N ASP A 53 -11.98 2.26 0.00
CA ASP A 53 -12.72 1.25 -0.77
C ASP A 53 -12.79 -0.14 -0.10
N GLY A 54 -11.87 -0.43 0.84
CA GLY A 54 -11.80 -1.66 1.62
C GLY A 54 -11.07 -2.82 0.95
N GLY A 55 -10.60 -2.65 -0.28
CA GLY A 55 -9.89 -3.68 -1.03
C GLY A 55 -8.54 -4.06 -0.41
N VAL A 56 -7.75 -3.08 0.01
CA VAL A 56 -6.51 -3.36 0.77
C VAL A 56 -6.80 -4.15 2.06
N LEU A 57 -7.90 -3.85 2.78
CA LEU A 57 -8.29 -4.62 3.96
C LEU A 57 -8.62 -6.07 3.63
N ARG A 58 -9.29 -6.30 2.50
CA ARG A 58 -9.58 -7.65 1.99
C ARG A 58 -8.29 -8.43 1.76
N GLU A 59 -7.28 -7.81 1.17
CA GLU A 59 -5.98 -8.44 0.92
C GLU A 59 -5.16 -8.64 2.20
N VAL A 60 -5.16 -7.68 3.14
CA VAL A 60 -4.47 -7.84 4.45
C VAL A 60 -5.10 -9.00 5.20
N SER A 61 -6.42 -9.14 5.13
CA SER A 61 -7.18 -10.20 5.79
C SER A 61 -6.84 -11.62 5.30
N ARG A 62 -6.13 -11.76 4.16
CA ARG A 62 -5.64 -13.06 3.69
C ARG A 62 -4.51 -13.61 4.55
N HIS A 63 -3.77 -12.75 5.25
CA HIS A 63 -2.68 -13.16 6.12
C HIS A 63 -3.24 -13.66 7.45
N SER A 64 -3.14 -14.97 7.69
CA SER A 64 -3.68 -15.62 8.89
C SER A 64 -2.96 -15.22 10.19
N SER A 65 -1.70 -14.78 10.08
CA SER A 65 -0.90 -14.26 11.20
C SER A 65 -1.36 -12.89 11.70
N VAL A 66 -2.11 -12.14 10.89
CA VAL A 66 -2.61 -10.81 11.26
C VAL A 66 -3.70 -10.94 12.32
N GLU A 67 -3.49 -10.27 13.45
CA GLU A 67 -4.37 -10.25 14.62
C GLU A 67 -5.19 -8.96 14.70
N GLN A 68 -4.65 -7.83 14.20
CA GLN A 68 -5.32 -6.52 14.20
C GLN A 68 -4.99 -5.71 12.95
N ILE A 69 -6.03 -5.12 12.35
CA ILE A 69 -5.95 -4.25 11.17
C ILE A 69 -6.57 -2.90 11.55
N ASP A 70 -5.73 -1.90 11.83
CA ASP A 70 -6.24 -0.54 12.02
C ASP A 70 -6.33 0.14 10.64
N ILE A 71 -7.44 0.80 10.33
CA ILE A 71 -7.56 1.64 9.14
C ILE A 71 -7.93 3.07 9.55
N CYS A 72 -7.21 4.05 9.01
CA CYS A 72 -7.52 5.47 9.18
C CYS A 72 -7.86 6.10 7.82
N GLU A 73 -9.15 6.38 7.62
CA GLU A 73 -9.67 7.01 6.41
C GLU A 73 -10.22 8.40 6.77
N ILE A 74 -9.83 9.42 6.01
CA ILE A 74 -10.21 10.81 6.30
C ILE A 74 -11.64 11.12 5.88
N ASP A 75 -12.12 10.50 4.80
CA ASP A 75 -13.43 10.77 4.23
C ASP A 75 -14.40 9.60 4.43
N LYS A 76 -15.29 9.76 5.42
CA LYS A 76 -16.36 8.81 5.69
C LYS A 76 -17.24 8.55 4.46
N MET A 77 -17.41 9.55 3.59
CA MET A 77 -18.23 9.39 2.39
C MET A 77 -17.64 8.33 1.48
N VAL A 78 -16.31 8.26 1.33
CA VAL A 78 -15.62 7.24 0.54
C VAL A 78 -15.93 5.84 1.08
N VAL A 79 -15.88 5.65 2.40
CA VAL A 79 -16.24 4.38 3.04
C VAL A 79 -17.70 4.01 2.79
N ASP A 80 -18.61 4.95 2.98
CA ASP A 80 -20.05 4.72 2.84
C ASP A 80 -20.44 4.36 1.40
N VAL A 81 -19.93 5.10 0.40
CA VAL A 81 -20.20 4.80 -1.01
C VAL A 81 -19.54 3.50 -1.44
N SER A 82 -18.36 3.18 -0.91
CA SER A 82 -17.68 1.93 -1.22
C SER A 82 -18.44 0.72 -0.69
N LYS A 83 -18.93 0.78 0.55
CA LYS A 83 -19.83 -0.24 1.11
C LYS A 83 -21.11 -0.41 0.30
N GLN A 84 -21.67 0.69 -0.20
CA GLN A 84 -22.92 0.64 -0.97
C GLN A 84 -22.72 0.07 -2.39
N PHE A 85 -21.67 0.48 -3.09
CA PHE A 85 -21.54 0.22 -4.53
C PHE A 85 -20.50 -0.86 -4.88
N PHE A 86 -19.53 -1.12 -4.00
CA PHE A 86 -18.43 -2.05 -4.23
C PHE A 86 -18.37 -3.15 -3.14
N PRO A 87 -19.41 -3.99 -3.01
CA PRO A 87 -19.50 -4.97 -1.92
C PRO A 87 -18.32 -5.96 -1.89
N HIS A 88 -17.74 -6.28 -3.06
CA HIS A 88 -16.58 -7.18 -3.16
C HIS A 88 -15.26 -6.54 -2.70
N LEU A 89 -15.14 -5.22 -2.71
CA LEU A 89 -13.99 -4.50 -2.13
C LEU A 89 -14.26 -4.29 -0.63
N ALA A 90 -15.43 -3.72 -0.32
CA ALA A 90 -15.80 -3.31 1.02
C ALA A 90 -16.01 -4.47 2.01
N VAL A 91 -16.08 -5.73 1.55
CA VAL A 91 -16.07 -6.92 2.40
C VAL A 91 -14.87 -6.94 3.35
N GLY A 92 -13.77 -6.27 2.99
CA GLY A 92 -12.62 -6.09 3.90
C GLY A 92 -13.01 -5.45 5.23
N PHE A 93 -13.98 -4.54 5.26
CA PHE A 93 -14.47 -3.91 6.50
C PHE A 93 -15.27 -4.85 7.42
N GLU A 94 -15.67 -6.03 6.94
CA GLU A 94 -16.43 -7.01 7.73
C GLU A 94 -15.52 -7.98 8.50
N ASP A 95 -14.21 -7.95 8.27
CA ASP A 95 -13.27 -8.79 9.01
C ASP A 95 -13.22 -8.34 10.49
N PRO A 96 -13.42 -9.24 11.47
CA PRO A 96 -13.50 -8.88 12.88
C PRO A 96 -12.20 -8.29 13.46
N ARG A 97 -11.09 -8.42 12.73
CA ARG A 97 -9.80 -7.82 13.10
C ARG A 97 -9.69 -6.35 12.72
N VAL A 98 -10.63 -5.82 11.92
CA VAL A 98 -10.59 -4.45 11.40
C VAL A 98 -11.15 -3.44 12.43
N SER A 99 -10.36 -2.41 12.72
CA SER A 99 -10.76 -1.23 13.48
C SER A 99 -10.74 0.00 12.58
N LEU A 100 -11.92 0.51 12.24
CA LEU A 100 -12.09 1.69 11.39
C LEU A 100 -12.04 2.98 12.22
N HIS A 101 -11.09 3.84 11.89
CA HIS A 101 -10.93 5.18 12.41
C HIS A 101 -11.23 6.20 11.31
N ILE A 102 -12.25 7.04 11.50
CA ILE A 102 -12.49 8.17 10.61
C ILE A 102 -11.70 9.37 11.11
N GLY A 103 -10.73 9.83 10.32
CA GLY A 103 -9.87 10.94 10.70
C GLY A 103 -8.61 11.05 9.84
N ASP A 104 -7.84 12.09 10.11
CA ASP A 104 -6.57 12.35 9.43
C ASP A 104 -5.49 11.33 9.83
N GLY A 105 -4.95 10.63 8.83
CA GLY A 105 -3.89 9.64 8.99
C GLY A 105 -2.58 10.21 9.54
N VAL A 106 -2.26 11.48 9.25
CA VAL A 106 -1.08 12.16 9.82
C VAL A 106 -1.26 12.33 11.32
N ALA A 107 -2.42 12.82 11.76
CA ALA A 107 -2.75 12.96 13.17
C ALA A 107 -2.82 11.59 13.87
N PHE A 108 -3.39 10.57 13.22
CA PHE A 108 -3.42 9.20 13.74
C PHE A 108 -2.01 8.69 14.01
N LEU A 109 -1.11 8.77 13.02
CA LEU A 109 0.28 8.33 13.17
C LEU A 109 1.06 9.16 14.18
N LYS A 110 0.81 10.46 14.33
CA LYS A 110 1.42 11.28 15.40
C LYS A 110 1.03 10.81 16.80
N ASN A 111 -0.18 10.28 16.98
CA ASN A 111 -0.68 9.78 18.26
C ASN A 111 -0.44 8.27 18.46
N ALA A 112 -0.04 7.55 17.41
CA ALA A 112 0.29 6.14 17.50
C ALA A 112 1.48 5.90 18.45
N PRO A 113 1.40 4.91 19.36
CA PRO A 113 2.51 4.56 20.22
C PRO A 113 3.71 4.06 19.39
N GLU A 114 4.91 4.30 19.91
CA GLU A 114 6.15 3.89 19.25
C GLU A 114 6.24 2.36 19.14
N GLY A 115 6.78 1.87 18.03
CA GLY A 115 7.11 0.45 17.85
C GLY A 115 5.91 -0.51 17.86
N THR A 116 4.71 -0.03 17.54
CA THR A 116 3.45 -0.79 17.71
C THR A 116 3.05 -1.59 16.47
N TYR A 117 3.40 -1.13 15.28
CA TYR A 117 2.98 -1.76 14.02
C TYR A 117 4.09 -2.61 13.41
N ASP A 118 3.71 -3.78 12.87
CA ASP A 118 4.59 -4.61 12.06
C ASP A 118 4.72 -4.06 10.64
N ALA A 119 3.60 -3.56 10.11
CA ALA A 119 3.52 -2.97 8.79
C ALA A 119 2.58 -1.77 8.76
N VAL A 120 2.92 -0.77 7.93
CA VAL A 120 2.07 0.37 7.57
C VAL A 120 1.89 0.36 6.06
N ILE A 121 0.65 0.44 5.58
CA ILE A 121 0.30 0.58 4.16
C ILE A 121 -0.35 1.95 3.99
N VAL A 122 0.18 2.76 3.08
CA VAL A 122 -0.34 4.09 2.75
C VAL A 122 -0.96 4.02 1.36
N ASP A 123 -2.26 3.76 1.36
CA ASP A 123 -3.15 3.71 0.20
C ASP A 123 -3.86 5.06 0.05
N SER A 124 -3.07 6.06 -0.34
CA SER A 124 -3.52 7.44 -0.49
C SER A 124 -3.78 7.81 -1.94
N SER A 125 -4.61 8.84 -2.13
CA SER A 125 -4.69 9.56 -3.40
C SER A 125 -3.38 10.29 -3.73
N ASP A 126 -3.29 10.84 -4.94
CA ASP A 126 -2.19 11.67 -5.43
C ASP A 126 -1.84 12.82 -4.46
N PRO A 127 -0.59 13.36 -4.50
CA PRO A 127 -0.11 14.45 -3.63
C PRO A 127 -0.73 15.82 -3.92
N ILE A 128 -2.02 15.87 -4.23
CA ILE A 128 -2.83 17.06 -4.44
C ILE A 128 -4.01 16.99 -3.48
N GLY A 129 -4.22 18.06 -2.70
CA GLY A 129 -5.31 18.11 -1.73
C GLY A 129 -4.94 17.42 -0.40
N PRO A 130 -5.85 16.61 0.19
CA PRO A 130 -5.71 16.14 1.58
C PRO A 130 -4.53 15.18 1.79
N ALA A 131 -4.02 14.54 0.73
CA ALA A 131 -2.93 13.58 0.84
C ALA A 131 -1.53 14.20 0.77
N GLN A 132 -1.38 15.50 0.52
CA GLN A 132 -0.06 16.13 0.30
C GLN A 132 0.93 15.85 1.44
N GLU A 133 0.48 15.97 2.70
CA GLU A 133 1.34 15.74 3.86
C GLU A 133 1.87 14.29 3.96
N LEU A 134 1.19 13.32 3.34
CA LEU A 134 1.56 11.90 3.35
C LEU A 134 2.83 11.61 2.51
N PHE A 135 3.25 12.58 1.68
CA PHE A 135 4.45 12.47 0.84
C PHE A 135 5.64 13.27 1.40
N GLU A 136 5.46 13.94 2.54
CA GLU A 136 6.49 14.77 3.14
C GLU A 136 7.29 14.04 4.22
N LYS A 137 8.53 14.48 4.42
CA LYS A 137 9.46 13.90 5.40
C LYS A 137 8.88 13.76 6.83
N PRO A 138 8.13 14.74 7.40
CA PRO A 138 7.58 14.59 8.75
C PRO A 138 6.61 13.41 8.88
N PHE A 139 5.86 13.09 7.82
CA PHE A 139 4.99 11.93 7.81
C PHE A 139 5.81 10.64 7.85
N PHE A 140 6.82 10.49 6.99
CA PHE A 140 7.71 9.32 7.03
C PHE A 140 8.39 9.13 8.40
N GLN A 141 8.76 10.22 9.08
CA GLN A 141 9.29 10.14 10.45
C GLN A 141 8.25 9.59 11.45
N SER A 142 6.98 9.99 11.32
CA SER A 142 5.91 9.46 12.16
C SER A 142 5.64 7.97 11.89
N VAL A 143 5.71 7.55 10.63
CA VAL A 143 5.62 6.13 10.23
C VAL A 143 6.76 5.33 10.83
N ALA A 144 8.01 5.77 10.67
CA ALA A 144 9.18 5.08 11.21
C ALA A 144 9.13 4.93 12.74
N ARG A 145 8.59 5.92 13.47
CA ARG A 145 8.37 5.83 14.91
C ARG A 145 7.30 4.80 15.28
N ALA A 146 6.19 4.76 14.54
CA ALA A 146 5.09 3.85 14.82
C ALA A 146 5.42 2.39 14.50
N LEU A 147 6.35 2.14 13.58
CA LEU A 147 6.84 0.81 13.21
C LEU A 147 7.80 0.24 14.26
N ARG A 148 7.67 -1.05 14.56
CA ARG A 148 8.67 -1.79 15.35
C ARG A 148 10.04 -1.83 14.64
N PRO A 149 11.14 -2.20 15.33
CA PRO A 149 12.41 -2.50 14.66
C PRO A 149 12.25 -3.58 13.57
N GLY A 150 12.77 -3.31 12.37
CA GLY A 150 12.55 -4.12 11.16
C GLY A 150 11.10 -4.20 10.70
N GLY A 151 10.23 -3.30 11.18
CA GLY A 151 8.88 -3.10 10.65
C GLY A 151 8.93 -2.37 9.31
N VAL A 152 7.90 -2.55 8.49
CA VAL A 152 7.91 -2.12 7.09
C VAL A 152 6.82 -1.12 6.75
N VAL A 153 7.10 -0.21 5.83
CA VAL A 153 6.07 0.63 5.19
C VAL A 153 6.02 0.35 3.71
N CYS A 154 4.80 0.33 3.16
CA CYS A 154 4.51 0.43 1.74
C CYS A 154 3.67 1.68 1.47
N THR A 155 4.06 2.52 0.52
CA THR A 155 3.24 3.67 0.10
C THR A 155 3.02 3.63 -1.41
N GLN A 156 1.86 4.07 -1.89
CA GLN A 156 1.74 4.54 -3.28
C GLN A 156 2.86 5.58 -3.54
N ALA A 157 3.57 5.44 -4.66
CA ALA A 157 4.70 6.30 -5.00
C ALA A 157 4.73 6.69 -6.48
N GLU A 158 3.57 6.94 -7.06
CA GLU A 158 3.38 7.57 -8.37
C GLU A 158 3.95 6.79 -9.57
N SER A 159 3.87 7.37 -10.76
CA SER A 159 4.36 6.76 -12.00
C SER A 159 5.77 7.22 -12.34
N ILE A 160 6.66 6.26 -12.59
CA ILE A 160 8.02 6.52 -13.12
C ILE A 160 8.03 7.19 -14.50
N TRP A 161 6.92 7.17 -15.25
CA TRP A 161 6.85 7.85 -16.56
C TRP A 161 6.49 9.33 -16.45
N LEU A 162 5.83 9.72 -15.37
CA LEU A 162 5.23 11.05 -15.23
C LEU A 162 5.88 11.86 -14.10
N HIS A 163 6.27 11.20 -13.01
CA HIS A 163 6.50 11.83 -11.72
C HIS A 163 7.91 11.59 -11.16
N MET A 164 8.91 11.35 -12.02
CA MET A 164 10.29 11.07 -11.57
C MET A 164 10.88 12.09 -10.60
N HIS A 165 10.51 13.37 -10.72
CA HIS A 165 10.97 14.42 -9.80
C HIS A 165 10.37 14.26 -8.39
N ILE A 166 9.06 13.94 -8.30
CA ILE A 166 8.38 13.64 -7.04
C ILE A 166 8.97 12.36 -6.42
N ILE A 167 9.12 11.32 -7.23
CA ILE A 167 9.67 10.02 -6.80
C ILE A 167 11.09 10.18 -6.26
N GLU A 168 11.93 10.98 -6.91
CA GLU A 168 13.30 11.22 -6.44
C GLU A 168 13.31 11.86 -5.04
N ASP A 169 12.45 12.85 -4.80
CA ASP A 169 12.34 13.51 -3.50
C ASP A 169 11.81 12.56 -2.42
N ILE A 170 10.81 11.72 -2.75
CA ILE A 170 10.30 10.68 -1.85
C ILE A 170 11.41 9.70 -1.48
N VAL A 171 12.17 9.18 -2.46
CA VAL A 171 13.28 8.25 -2.22
C VAL A 171 14.33 8.87 -1.31
N VAL A 172 14.68 10.14 -1.54
CA VAL A 172 15.64 10.89 -0.69
C VAL A 172 15.11 11.01 0.73
N ASN A 173 13.85 11.40 0.92
CA ASN A 173 13.24 11.52 2.24
C ASN A 173 13.22 10.17 2.96
N CYS A 174 12.80 9.10 2.28
CA CYS A 174 12.79 7.76 2.84
C CYS A 174 14.19 7.29 3.28
N ARG A 175 15.24 7.50 2.47
CA ARG A 175 16.62 7.14 2.85
C ARG A 175 17.16 7.94 4.04
N GLN A 176 16.71 9.18 4.19
CA GLN A 176 17.09 9.98 5.36
C GLN A 176 16.42 9.47 6.64
N VAL A 177 15.18 8.97 6.55
CA VAL A 177 14.37 8.53 7.68
C VAL A 177 14.62 7.06 8.05
N PHE A 178 14.48 6.15 7.09
CA PHE A 178 14.56 4.71 7.29
C PHE A 178 16.02 4.24 7.21
N LYS A 179 16.42 3.39 8.16
CA LYS A 179 17.79 2.86 8.28
C LYS A 179 17.92 1.37 7.95
N GLY A 180 16.80 0.71 7.65
CA GLY A 180 16.80 -0.60 7.02
C GLY A 180 16.89 -0.48 5.50
N SER A 181 16.17 -1.35 4.80
CA SER A 181 16.10 -1.37 3.33
C SER A 181 15.19 -0.25 2.82
N VAL A 182 15.53 0.37 1.69
CA VAL A 182 14.70 1.35 0.99
C VAL A 182 14.71 1.03 -0.50
N ASN A 183 13.57 0.55 -1.00
CA ASN A 183 13.38 0.06 -2.36
C ASN A 183 12.17 0.73 -3.01
N TYR A 184 12.19 0.76 -4.34
CA TYR A 184 11.05 1.18 -5.14
C TYR A 184 10.62 0.01 -6.02
N ALA A 185 9.34 -0.36 -5.94
CA ALA A 185 8.71 -1.34 -6.80
C ALA A 185 7.73 -0.66 -7.75
N TRP A 186 7.32 -1.33 -8.83
CA TRP A 186 6.27 -0.86 -9.73
C TRP A 186 5.42 -2.01 -10.27
N THR A 187 4.19 -1.69 -10.64
CA THR A 187 3.25 -2.63 -11.26
C THR A 187 2.42 -1.96 -12.36
N THR A 188 1.68 -2.77 -13.11
CA THR A 188 0.76 -2.33 -14.14
C THR A 188 -0.65 -2.18 -13.58
N VAL A 189 -1.26 -1.03 -13.80
CA VAL A 189 -2.68 -0.75 -13.49
C VAL A 189 -3.24 0.05 -14.65
N PRO A 190 -3.94 -0.59 -15.62
CA PRO A 190 -4.34 0.05 -16.88
C PRO A 190 -5.12 1.36 -16.73
N THR A 191 -5.93 1.49 -15.69
CA THR A 191 -6.79 2.67 -15.48
C THR A 191 -6.10 3.81 -14.72
N TYR A 192 -4.89 3.60 -14.21
CA TYR A 192 -4.08 4.67 -13.61
C TYR A 192 -3.32 5.45 -14.68
N PRO A 193 -2.96 6.73 -14.40
CA PRO A 193 -2.17 7.54 -15.33
C PRO A 193 -0.90 6.81 -15.77
N SER A 194 -0.61 6.81 -17.08
CA SER A 194 0.46 6.03 -17.75
C SER A 194 0.34 4.50 -17.73
N GLY A 195 -0.68 3.93 -17.07
CA GLY A 195 -0.90 2.49 -16.98
C GLY A 195 0.01 1.76 -15.98
N VAL A 196 0.82 2.49 -15.20
CA VAL A 196 1.71 1.93 -14.17
C VAL A 196 1.70 2.80 -12.93
N ILE A 197 2.00 2.18 -11.79
CA ILE A 197 2.13 2.85 -10.50
C ILE A 197 3.25 2.20 -9.70
N GLY A 198 3.92 2.99 -8.88
CA GLY A 198 5.00 2.57 -8.04
C GLY A 198 4.65 2.51 -6.57
N PHE A 199 5.56 1.87 -5.83
CA PHE A 199 5.47 1.73 -4.39
C PHE A 199 6.84 1.97 -3.75
N MET A 200 6.86 2.78 -2.70
CA MET A 200 8.02 2.80 -1.80
C MET A 200 7.90 1.68 -0.79
N LEU A 201 8.95 0.89 -0.65
CA LEU A 201 9.10 -0.09 0.43
C LEU A 201 10.29 0.30 1.29
N CYS A 202 10.03 0.53 2.58
CA CYS A 202 11.08 0.88 3.52
C CYS A 202 10.98 0.02 4.78
N SER A 203 12.12 -0.35 5.38
CA SER A 203 12.16 -0.94 6.71
C SER A 203 12.93 -0.06 7.70
N THR A 204 12.51 -0.10 8.96
CA THR A 204 13.23 0.54 10.06
C THR A 204 14.52 -0.22 10.39
N GLU A 205 15.40 0.39 11.19
CA GLU A 205 16.55 -0.31 11.76
C GLU A 205 16.07 -1.54 12.56
N GLY A 206 16.76 -2.68 12.41
CA GLY A 206 16.39 -3.92 13.10
C GLY A 206 16.71 -5.16 12.25
N PRO A 207 15.93 -6.25 12.38
CA PRO A 207 16.06 -7.41 11.51
C PRO A 207 16.06 -7.01 10.03
N ALA A 208 17.02 -7.55 9.28
CA ALA A 208 17.14 -7.26 7.85
C ALA A 208 15.89 -7.71 7.10
N VAL A 209 15.41 -6.85 6.19
CA VAL A 209 14.26 -7.11 5.32
C VAL A 209 14.75 -7.09 3.88
N ASP A 210 14.59 -8.21 3.18
CA ASP A 210 14.83 -8.28 1.75
C ASP A 210 13.50 -8.13 1.01
N PHE A 211 13.24 -6.94 0.49
CA PHE A 211 12.02 -6.68 -0.27
C PHE A 211 12.03 -7.33 -1.64
N GLN A 212 13.16 -7.77 -2.19
CA GLN A 212 13.20 -8.37 -3.53
C GLN A 212 12.89 -9.86 -3.51
N HIS A 213 13.01 -10.51 -2.35
CA HIS A 213 12.81 -11.95 -2.19
C HIS A 213 11.83 -12.22 -1.04
N PRO A 214 10.54 -12.47 -1.33
CA PRO A 214 9.54 -12.65 -0.29
C PRO A 214 9.88 -13.85 0.60
N VAL A 215 9.79 -13.65 1.92
CA VAL A 215 10.08 -14.67 2.93
C VAL A 215 8.86 -15.50 3.29
N PHE A 216 7.67 -15.03 2.91
CA PHE A 216 6.40 -15.72 3.08
C PHE A 216 5.74 -15.95 1.73
N ASN A 217 5.38 -17.20 1.44
CA ASN A 217 4.68 -17.56 0.21
C ASN A 217 3.17 -17.62 0.48
N ILE A 218 2.47 -16.53 0.18
CA ILE A 218 1.01 -16.45 0.33
C ILE A 218 0.25 -17.41 -0.61
N GLU A 219 0.88 -17.85 -1.71
CA GLU A 219 0.27 -18.79 -2.67
C GLU A 219 0.12 -20.20 -2.06
N GLU A 220 0.95 -20.53 -1.07
CA GLU A 220 0.93 -21.80 -0.34
C GLU A 220 0.09 -21.74 0.96
N ASP A 221 -0.37 -20.55 1.35
CA ASP A 221 -1.21 -20.41 2.54
C ASP A 221 -2.63 -20.93 2.25
N GLU A 222 -2.99 -22.04 2.90
CA GLU A 222 -4.31 -22.64 2.72
C GLU A 222 -5.45 -21.69 3.16
N HIS A 223 -5.18 -20.84 4.16
CA HIS A 223 -6.17 -19.87 4.64
C HIS A 223 -6.45 -18.81 3.56
N SER A 224 -5.40 -18.27 2.95
CA SER A 224 -5.50 -17.28 1.88
C SER A 224 -6.23 -17.82 0.65
N THR A 225 -5.90 -19.05 0.22
CA THR A 225 -6.31 -19.60 -1.09
C THR A 225 -7.68 -20.27 -1.06
N LYS A 226 -8.03 -21.00 0.03
CA LYS A 226 -9.31 -21.73 0.11
C LYS A 226 -10.45 -20.86 0.63
N ALA A 227 -10.20 -19.97 1.59
CA ALA A 227 -11.27 -19.21 2.26
C ALA A 227 -11.61 -17.87 1.57
N LYS A 228 -10.65 -17.24 0.89
CA LYS A 228 -10.80 -15.89 0.31
C LYS A 228 -10.69 -15.87 -1.23
N GLY A 229 -10.57 -17.04 -1.87
CA GLY A 229 -10.43 -17.20 -3.32
C GLY A 229 -8.98 -17.00 -3.81
N PRO A 230 -8.67 -17.32 -5.08
CA PRO A 230 -7.31 -17.20 -5.61
C PRO A 230 -6.88 -15.74 -5.75
N LEU A 231 -5.57 -15.51 -5.64
CA LEU A 231 -4.94 -14.28 -6.11
C LEU A 231 -5.13 -14.16 -7.63
N LYS A 232 -5.32 -12.94 -8.12
CA LYS A 232 -5.56 -12.66 -9.54
C LYS A 232 -4.35 -12.07 -10.24
N PHE A 233 -3.44 -11.44 -9.49
CA PHE A 233 -2.30 -10.73 -10.05
C PHE A 233 -0.98 -11.08 -9.36
N TYR A 234 -0.91 -10.97 -8.03
CA TYR A 234 0.32 -11.21 -7.28
C TYR A 234 0.71 -12.68 -7.31
N ASN A 235 2.01 -12.91 -7.46
CA ASN A 235 2.69 -14.16 -7.15
C ASN A 235 4.16 -13.83 -6.79
N SER A 236 4.88 -14.81 -6.28
CA SER A 236 6.29 -14.66 -5.87
C SER A 236 7.23 -14.20 -7.01
N GLU A 237 6.97 -14.59 -8.26
CA GLU A 237 7.76 -14.13 -9.41
C GLU A 237 7.49 -12.65 -9.74
N ILE A 238 6.22 -12.23 -9.74
CA ILE A 238 5.81 -10.84 -9.93
C ILE A 238 6.32 -9.95 -8.79
N HIS A 239 6.36 -10.46 -7.55
CA HIS A 239 6.96 -9.76 -6.42
C HIS A 239 8.40 -9.35 -6.77
N THR A 240 9.27 -10.30 -7.09
CA THR A 240 10.67 -10.05 -7.45
C THR A 240 10.78 -9.16 -8.70
N ALA A 241 9.98 -9.46 -9.74
CA ALA A 241 10.01 -8.71 -10.99
C ALA A 241 9.58 -7.25 -10.83
N SER A 242 8.75 -6.92 -9.84
CA SER A 242 8.32 -5.55 -9.56
C SER A 242 9.46 -4.61 -9.14
N PHE A 243 10.64 -5.13 -8.80
CA PHE A 243 11.83 -4.31 -8.50
C PHE A 243 12.75 -4.13 -9.72
N CYS A 244 12.46 -4.79 -10.84
CA CYS A 244 13.20 -4.64 -12.09
C CYS A 244 12.78 -3.37 -12.82
N LEU A 245 13.40 -2.25 -12.45
CA LEU A 245 13.09 -0.93 -13.01
C LEU A 245 13.74 -0.72 -14.40
N PRO A 246 13.07 0.02 -15.31
CA PRO A 246 13.69 0.49 -16.54
C PRO A 246 14.95 1.32 -16.27
N SER A 247 15.93 1.26 -17.18
CA SER A 247 17.25 1.88 -16.99
C SER A 247 17.23 3.37 -16.64
N PHE A 248 16.24 4.12 -17.16
CA PHE A 248 16.14 5.55 -16.86
C PHE A 248 15.75 5.80 -15.39
N ALA A 249 14.78 5.04 -14.87
CA ALA A 249 14.31 5.14 -13.49
C ALA A 249 15.33 4.55 -12.51
N LYS A 250 15.89 3.38 -12.86
CA LYS A 250 16.94 2.69 -12.09
C LYS A 250 18.10 3.63 -11.76
N ARG A 251 18.61 4.36 -12.76
CA ARG A 251 19.71 5.32 -12.55
C ARG A 251 19.37 6.38 -11.51
N VAL A 252 18.17 6.96 -11.56
CA VAL A 252 17.78 8.02 -10.61
C VAL A 252 17.59 7.44 -9.21
N ILE A 253 16.80 6.37 -9.09
CA ILE A 253 16.42 5.77 -7.81
C ILE A 253 17.64 5.16 -7.10
N GLU A 254 18.56 4.53 -7.81
CA GLU A 254 19.77 3.92 -7.23
C GLU A 254 20.94 4.90 -7.05
N SER A 255 21.05 5.97 -7.86
CA SER A 255 22.21 6.89 -7.79
C SER A 255 22.43 7.54 -6.41
N LYS A 256 21.36 7.67 -5.62
CA LYS A 256 21.41 8.24 -4.27
C LYS A 256 21.42 7.19 -3.16
N ALA A 257 21.76 5.94 -3.47
CA ALA A 257 21.83 4.84 -2.50
C ALA A 257 23.18 4.82 -1.75
N ASN A 258 24.13 5.64 -2.21
CA ASN A 258 25.47 5.80 -1.66
C ASN A 258 25.60 7.13 -0.91
#